data_AF-A0A2V7HDU4-F1
#
_entry.id   AF-A0A2V7HDU4-F1
#
_cell.length_a   1.000
_cell.length_b   1.000
_cell.length_c   1.000
_cell.angle_alpha   90.00
_cell.angle_beta   90.00
_cell.angle_gamma   90.00
#
_symmetry.space_group_name_H-M   'P 1'
#
loop_
_entity.id
_entity.type
_entity.pdbx_description
1 polymer ?
#
loop_
_entity_poly.entity_id
_entity_poly.type
_entity_poly.pdbx_seq_one_letter_code
_entity_poly.pdbx_strand_id
1 'polypeptide(L)'
;STNLLPIRRLALKVGDRAVVQAAWVRFPEFTLELLEQTYTRLDDNTYRYESGNGAFRRDLKVDESGLVLDYPGLWSAESHTVDKSK
;
A
#
# COMPACT_ATOMS: atom_id res chain seq x y z
N SER A 1 3.00 -6.24 -6.19
CA SER A 1 3.09 -4.88 -5.59
C SER A 1 4.29 -4.78 -4.66
N THR A 2 5.00 -3.64 -4.64
CA THR A 2 6.09 -3.37 -3.68
C THR A 2 5.59 -3.03 -2.27
N ASN A 3 4.29 -2.73 -2.08
CA ASN A 3 3.72 -2.42 -0.77
C ASN A 3 3.78 -3.62 0.21
N LEU A 4 3.94 -4.85 -0.30
CA LEU A 4 4.10 -6.06 0.51
C LEU A 4 5.25 -5.95 1.52
N LEU A 5 6.36 -5.31 1.12
CA LEU A 5 7.58 -5.21 1.93
C LEU A 5 7.34 -4.47 3.25
N PRO A 6 6.85 -3.21 3.27
CA PRO A 6 6.55 -2.53 4.53
C PRO A 6 5.40 -3.19 5.30
N ILE A 7 4.36 -3.71 4.62
CA ILE A 7 3.23 -4.39 5.30
C ILE A 7 3.74 -5.56 6.17
N ARG A 8 4.58 -6.44 5.60
CA ARG A 8 5.11 -7.58 6.35
C ARG A 8 6.19 -7.18 7.35
N ARG A 9 7.08 -6.26 6.98
CA ARG A 9 8.22 -5.85 7.84
C ARG A 9 7.76 -5.10 9.08
N LEU A 10 6.75 -4.25 8.95
CA LEU A 10 6.24 -3.44 10.05
C LEU A 10 5.34 -4.23 10.99
N ALA A 11 4.66 -5.27 10.48
CA ALA A 11 3.76 -6.13 11.27
C ALA A 11 2.80 -5.35 12.18
N LEU A 12 2.23 -4.27 11.63
CA LEU A 12 1.35 -3.35 12.36
C LEU A 12 0.15 -4.09 12.94
N LYS A 13 -0.22 -3.75 14.18
CA LYS A 13 -1.52 -4.15 14.73
C LYS A 13 -2.60 -3.25 14.16
N VAL A 14 -3.86 -3.69 14.20
CA VAL A 14 -5.00 -2.85 13.78
C VAL A 14 -5.01 -1.57 14.62
N GLY A 15 -5.10 -0.43 13.94
CA GLY A 15 -5.01 0.90 14.52
C GLY A 15 -3.59 1.49 14.53
N ASP A 16 -2.54 0.67 14.38
CA ASP A 16 -1.17 1.17 14.38
C ASP A 16 -0.83 1.90 13.08
N ARG A 17 0.06 2.88 13.20
CA ARG A 17 0.58 3.71 12.11
C ARG A 17 2.10 3.74 12.16
N ALA A 18 2.74 3.67 10.99
CA ALA A 18 4.17 3.88 10.85
C ALA A 18 4.52 4.66 9.58
N VAL A 19 5.59 5.45 9.68
CA VAL A 19 6.22 6.16 8.57
C VAL A 19 7.44 5.36 8.14
N VAL A 20 7.63 5.21 6.83
CA VAL A 20 8.80 4.58 6.23
C VAL A 20 9.28 5.39 5.05
N GLN A 21 10.58 5.30 4.77
CA GLN A 21 11.16 5.84 3.55
C GLN A 21 11.44 4.70 2.59
N ALA A 22 10.94 4.81 1.37
CA ALA A 22 11.18 3.89 0.29
C ALA A 22 12.14 4.50 -0.73
N ALA A 23 13.00 3.66 -1.29
CA ALA A 23 13.72 3.98 -2.50
C ALA A 23 12.77 3.78 -3.69
N TRP A 24 12.29 4.88 -4.26
CA TRP A 24 11.31 4.87 -5.35
C TRP A 24 12.00 4.96 -6.70
N VAL A 25 11.90 3.91 -7.50
CA VAL A 25 12.39 3.89 -8.88
C VAL A 25 11.33 4.52 -9.79
N ARG A 26 11.67 5.64 -10.42
CA ARG A 26 10.85 6.31 -11.42
C ARG A 26 10.92 5.57 -12.75
N PHE A 27 9.79 5.44 -13.44
CA PHE A 27 9.71 4.91 -14.80
C PHE A 27 9.09 5.98 -15.70
N PRO A 28 9.59 6.16 -16.94
CA PRO A 28 10.60 5.36 -17.64
C PRO A 28 12.08 5.71 -17.35
N GLU A 29 12.37 6.73 -16.54
CA GLU A 29 13.72 7.28 -16.41
C GLU A 29 14.71 6.43 -15.59
N PHE A 30 14.21 5.46 -14.81
CA PHE A 30 14.98 4.61 -13.90
C PHE A 30 15.83 5.37 -12.87
N THR A 31 15.41 6.58 -12.48
CA THR A 31 16.02 7.33 -11.39
C THR A 31 15.51 6.85 -10.04
N LEU A 32 16.34 7.00 -9.00
CA LEU A 32 16.00 6.64 -7.63
C LEU A 32 15.75 7.90 -6.81
N GLU A 33 14.55 7.98 -6.21
CA GLU A 33 14.15 9.09 -5.34
C GLU A 33 13.77 8.56 -3.96
N LEU A 34 13.90 9.41 -2.93
CA LEU A 34 13.37 9.11 -1.61
C LEU A 34 11.88 9.40 -1.59
N LEU A 35 11.07 8.40 -1.24
CA LEU A 35 9.63 8.56 -1.06
C LEU A 35 9.25 8.26 0.39
N GLU A 36 8.79 9.28 1.10
CA GLU A 36 8.14 9.07 2.39
C GLU A 36 6.75 8.46 2.18
N GLN A 37 6.50 7.38 2.90
CA GLN A 37 5.25 6.64 2.88
C GLN A 37 4.74 6.47 4.30
N THR A 38 3.43 6.60 4.48
CA THR A 38 2.76 6.26 5.72
C THR A 38 1.88 5.04 5.48
N TYR A 39 1.93 4.10 6.41
CA TYR A 39 1.02 2.95 6.48
C TYR A 39 0.25 3.00 7.78
N THR A 40 -1.08 2.89 7.69
CA THR A 40 -1.96 2.67 8.86
C THR A 40 -2.77 1.42 8.63
N ARG A 41 -2.76 0.46 9.56
CA ARG A 41 -3.60 -0.74 9.45
C ARG A 41 -5.00 -0.41 9.97
N LEU A 42 -6.00 -0.39 9.09
CA LEU A 42 -7.35 0.03 9.42
C LEU A 42 -8.19 -1.09 10.03
N ASP A 43 -8.01 -2.31 9.52
CA ASP A 43 -8.68 -3.53 9.95
C ASP A 43 -7.79 -4.74 9.61
N ASP A 44 -8.33 -5.95 9.72
CA ASP A 44 -7.58 -7.18 9.52
C ASP A 44 -6.93 -7.29 8.12
N ASN A 45 -7.59 -6.74 7.09
CA ASN A 45 -7.21 -6.90 5.68
C ASN A 45 -7.09 -5.58 4.90
N THR A 46 -7.08 -4.43 5.59
CA THR A 46 -7.01 -3.12 4.94
C THR A 46 -5.89 -2.27 5.51
N TYR A 47 -5.05 -1.74 4.62
CA TYR A 47 -4.02 -0.76 4.95
C TYR A 47 -4.27 0.54 4.22
N ARG A 48 -4.35 1.64 4.97
CA ARG A 48 -4.26 2.97 4.39
C ARG A 48 -2.81 3.27 4.03
N TYR A 49 -2.56 3.43 2.75
CA TYR A 49 -1.30 3.91 2.20
C TYR A 49 -1.40 5.39 1.87
N GLU A 50 -0.39 6.16 2.30
CA GLU A 50 -0.27 7.58 1.98
C GLU A 50 1.17 7.90 1.53
N SER A 51 1.32 8.83 0.59
CA SER A 51 2.62 9.33 0.13
C SER A 51 2.52 10.76 -0.38
N GLY A 52 3.66 11.40 -0.65
CA GLY A 52 3.70 12.80 -1.10
C GLY A 52 3.07 13.74 -0.06
N ASN A 53 3.39 13.52 1.22
CA ASN A 53 2.84 14.27 2.36
C ASN A 53 1.30 14.25 2.41
N GLY A 54 0.69 13.13 2.07
CA GLY A 54 -0.77 12.92 2.12
C GLY A 54 -1.51 13.34 0.84
N ALA A 55 -0.82 13.89 -0.16
CA ALA A 55 -1.44 14.24 -1.44
C ALA A 55 -1.96 13.00 -2.21
N PHE A 56 -1.31 11.85 -2.00
CA PHE A 56 -1.78 10.58 -2.53
C PHE A 56 -2.16 9.65 -1.38
N ARG A 57 -3.37 9.07 -1.46
CA ARG A 57 -3.91 8.16 -0.44
C ARG A 57 -4.79 7.08 -1.07
N ARG A 58 -4.60 5.81 -0.67
CA ARG A 58 -5.48 4.69 -1.02
C ARG A 58 -5.61 3.70 0.12
N ASP A 59 -6.77 3.08 0.24
CA ASP A 59 -7.01 1.98 1.17
C ASP A 59 -6.80 0.68 0.39
N LEU A 60 -5.69 0.00 0.67
CA LEU A 60 -5.24 -1.21 0.01
C LEU A 60 -5.91 -2.41 0.67
N LYS A 61 -6.58 -3.27 -0.11
CA LYS A 61 -7.04 -4.58 0.38
C LYS A 61 -5.93 -5.60 0.21
N VAL A 62 -5.72 -6.41 1.24
CA VAL A 62 -4.66 -7.41 1.28
C VAL A 62 -5.19 -8.79 1.64
N ASP A 63 -4.46 -9.84 1.26
CA ASP A 63 -4.67 -11.18 1.79
C ASP A 63 -3.99 -11.38 3.16
N GLU A 64 -4.13 -12.57 3.73
CA GLU A 64 -3.55 -12.95 5.03
C GLU A 64 -2.00 -12.88 5.06
N SER A 65 -1.36 -12.98 3.89
CA SER A 65 0.10 -12.86 3.76
C SER A 65 0.57 -11.40 3.67
N GLY A 66 -0.37 -10.46 3.52
CA GLY A 66 -0.13 -9.04 3.30
C GLY A 66 0.06 -8.66 1.83
N LEU A 67 -0.23 -9.56 0.88
CA LEU A 67 -0.19 -9.25 -0.54
C LEU A 67 -1.40 -8.39 -0.91
N VAL A 68 -1.13 -7.25 -1.56
CA VAL A 68 -2.20 -6.37 -2.04
C VAL A 68 -3.00 -7.08 -3.14
N LEU A 69 -4.31 -7.14 -2.95
CA LEU A 69 -5.29 -7.70 -3.88
C LEU A 69 -6.04 -6.61 -4.65
N ASP A 70 -6.28 -5.47 -4.00
CA ASP A 70 -6.90 -4.30 -4.64
C ASP A 70 -6.16 -3.02 -4.26
N TYR A 71 -5.83 -2.24 -5.28
CA TYR A 71 -5.24 -0.92 -5.18
C TYR A 71 -6.14 0.06 -5.94
N PRO A 72 -7.14 0.68 -5.25
CA PRO A 72 -8.22 1.38 -5.90
C PRO A 72 -7.76 2.46 -6.88
N GLY A 73 -8.28 2.39 -8.11
CA GLY A 73 -7.98 3.31 -9.20
C GLY A 73 -6.61 3.11 -9.85
N LEU A 74 -5.83 2.09 -9.47
CA LEU A 74 -4.58 1.72 -10.14
C LEU A 74 -4.65 0.31 -10.73
N TRP A 75 -4.91 -0.71 -9.89
CA TRP A 75 -4.95 -2.10 -10.34
C TRP A 75 -5.62 -3.00 -9.30
N SER A 76 -6.07 -4.16 -9.74
CA SER A 76 -6.55 -5.27 -8.89
C SER A 76 -5.90 -6.57 -9.34
N ALA A 77 -5.72 -7.53 -8.43
CA ALA A 77 -5.24 -8.87 -8.79
C ALA A 77 -6.29 -9.58 -9.66
N GLU A 78 -5.88 -10.21 -10.76
CA GLU A 78 -6.82 -10.81 -11.73
C GLU A 78 -7.72 -11.89 -11.13
N SER A 79 -7.20 -12.68 -10.18
CA SER A 79 -7.95 -13.74 -9.51
C SER A 79 -8.78 -13.26 -8.31
N HIS A 80 -8.77 -11.96 -8.01
CA HIS A 80 -9.55 -11.34 -6.96
C HIS A 80 -10.70 -10.52 -7.56
N THR A 81 -11.93 -11.01 -7.42
CA THR A 81 -13.12 -10.23 -7.78
C THR A 81 -13.32 -9.12 -6.77
N VAL A 82 -12.98 -7.89 -7.16
CA VAL A 82 -13.35 -6.69 -6.41
C VAL A 82 -14.85 -6.47 -6.58
N ASP A 83 -15.60 -6.46 -5.48
CA ASP A 83 -16.99 -5.99 -5.52
C ASP A 83 -16.99 -4.50 -5.85
N LYS A 84 -17.37 -4.15 -7.09
CA LYS A 84 -17.37 -2.76 -7.61
C LYS A 84 -18.53 -1.91 -7.09
N SER A 85 -19.10 -2.27 -5.96
CA SER A 85 -20.23 -1.57 -5.34
C SER A 85 -19.75 -0.46 -4.40
N LYS A 86 -19.42 0.72 -4.96
CA LYS A 86 -19.72 2.07 -4.41
C LYS A 86 -19.07 3.19 -5.22
#